data_AF-A0A1Z4KJW1-F1
#
_entry.id   AF-A0A1Z4KJW1-F1
#
_cell.length_a   1.000
_cell.length_b   1.000
_cell.length_c   1.000
_cell.angle_alpha   90.00
_cell.angle_beta   90.00
_cell.angle_gamma   90.00
#
_symmetry.space_group_name_H-M   'P 1'
#
loop_
_entity.id
_entity.type
_entity.pdbx_description
1 polymer ?
#
loop_
_entity_poly.entity_id
_entity_poly.type
_entity_poly.pdbx_seq_one_letter_code
_entity_poly.pdbx_strand_id
1 'polypeptide(L)'
;MTTSIPEKNIPFLEKVKAESGLGDIYDARDITEVVFRVMRDLMTTEAADRVEAELHEPAEESDDKSLQMEIADLWHDTNPLVGFLSRVRPPWQGPGIFKIDSDRFLFRVANEGGMQPNVDREQVVKAVFSATKDELSPERIEEISSWLPDKVRQIWEEA
;
A
#
# COMPACT_ATOMS: atom_id res chain seq x y z
N MET A 1 20.69 -9.61 -0.83
CA MET A 1 20.71 -9.76 0.64
C MET A 1 19.27 -9.61 1.08
N THR A 2 18.66 -10.61 1.71
CA THR A 2 17.28 -10.49 2.20
C THR A 2 17.31 -9.60 3.43
N THR A 3 16.82 -8.38 3.32
CA THR A 3 16.69 -7.45 4.44
C THR A 3 15.75 -8.09 5.45
N SER A 4 16.12 -8.08 6.74
CA SER A 4 15.25 -8.57 7.81
C SER A 4 13.96 -7.76 7.85
N ILE A 5 12.83 -8.41 8.08
CA ILE A 5 11.55 -7.71 8.29
C ILE A 5 11.56 -7.16 9.72
N PRO A 6 11.27 -5.86 9.92
CA PRO A 6 11.10 -5.30 11.27
C PRO A 6 9.96 -6.01 12.01
N GLU A 7 10.16 -6.35 13.29
CA GLU A 7 9.16 -7.11 14.09
C GLU A 7 7.78 -6.42 14.13
N LYS A 8 7.78 -5.08 14.18
CA LYS A 8 6.57 -4.24 14.16
C LYS A 8 5.71 -4.38 12.89
N ASN A 9 6.29 -4.81 11.77
CA ASN A 9 5.58 -5.02 10.51
C ASN A 9 5.00 -6.44 10.38
N ILE A 10 5.41 -7.36 11.27
CA ILE A 10 5.02 -8.78 11.18
C ILE A 10 3.49 -8.97 11.26
N PRO A 11 2.74 -8.34 12.20
CA PRO A 11 1.29 -8.55 12.29
C PRO A 11 0.56 -8.17 11.00
N PHE A 12 0.87 -6.99 10.46
CA PHE A 12 0.34 -6.50 9.19
C PHE A 12 0.65 -7.48 8.05
N LEU A 13 1.92 -7.90 7.91
CA LEU A 13 2.36 -8.75 6.81
C LEU A 13 1.85 -10.20 6.93
N GLU A 14 1.65 -10.71 8.14
CA GLU A 14 0.99 -12.01 8.35
C GLU A 14 -0.50 -11.95 7.98
N LYS A 15 -1.20 -10.84 8.25
CA LYS A 15 -2.57 -10.63 7.73
C LYS A 15 -2.58 -10.63 6.20
N VAL A 16 -1.72 -9.83 5.56
CA VAL A 16 -1.60 -9.79 4.09
C VAL A 16 -1.32 -11.19 3.53
N LYS A 17 -0.36 -11.91 4.09
CA LYS A 17 -0.02 -13.29 3.67
C LYS A 17 -1.21 -14.24 3.82
N ALA A 18 -1.90 -14.20 4.97
CA ALA A 18 -3.03 -15.08 5.25
C ALA A 18 -4.19 -14.88 4.25
N GLU A 19 -4.42 -13.64 3.81
CA GLU A 19 -5.54 -13.29 2.93
C GLU A 19 -5.18 -13.32 1.44
N SER A 20 -3.90 -13.21 1.08
CA SER A 20 -3.44 -13.11 -0.32
C SER A 20 -3.12 -14.45 -0.98
N GLY A 21 -2.86 -15.50 -0.20
CA GLY A 21 -2.38 -16.78 -0.71
C GLY A 21 -0.90 -16.77 -1.14
N LEU A 22 -0.12 -15.78 -0.70
CA LEU A 22 1.33 -15.71 -0.93
C LEU A 22 2.08 -16.79 -0.15
N GLY A 23 3.24 -17.19 -0.68
CA GLY A 23 4.01 -18.32 -0.16
C GLY A 23 4.72 -18.04 1.17
N ASP A 24 5.20 -16.81 1.37
CA ASP A 24 5.87 -16.40 2.60
C ASP A 24 5.69 -14.90 2.91
N ILE A 25 6.22 -14.48 4.07
CA ILE A 25 6.07 -13.12 4.60
C ILE A 25 6.95 -12.10 3.86
N TYR A 26 8.02 -12.54 3.17
CA TYR A 26 8.86 -11.66 2.36
C TYR A 26 8.16 -11.31 1.06
N ASP A 27 7.48 -12.28 0.43
CA ASP A 27 6.59 -12.02 -0.71
C ASP A 27 5.50 -11.00 -0.33
N ALA A 28 4.90 -11.15 0.86
CA ALA A 28 3.91 -10.21 1.37
C ALA A 28 4.48 -8.80 1.58
N ARG A 29 5.70 -8.68 2.09
CA ARG A 29 6.41 -7.39 2.23
C ARG A 29 6.62 -6.74 0.87
N ASP A 30 7.27 -7.44 -0.05
CA ASP A 30 7.71 -6.89 -1.33
C ASP A 30 6.49 -6.43 -2.16
N ILE A 31 5.41 -7.21 -2.13
CA ILE A 31 4.16 -6.83 -2.79
C ILE A 31 3.48 -5.65 -2.09
N THR A 32 3.47 -5.59 -0.75
CA THR A 32 2.91 -4.45 -0.02
C THR A 32 3.62 -3.15 -0.41
N GLU A 33 4.95 -3.16 -0.42
CA GLU A 33 5.75 -1.99 -0.83
C GLU A 33 5.41 -1.54 -2.26
N VAL A 34 5.20 -2.50 -3.18
CA VAL A 34 4.78 -2.21 -4.55
C VAL A 34 3.37 -1.63 -4.60
N VAL A 35 2.39 -2.22 -3.89
CA VAL A 35 1.01 -1.70 -3.84
C VAL A 35 1.02 -0.26 -3.32
N PHE A 36 1.72 -0.01 -2.22
CA PHE A 36 1.88 1.33 -1.66
C PHE A 36 2.53 2.30 -2.63
N ARG A 37 3.60 1.89 -3.34
CA ARG A 37 4.23 2.71 -4.38
C ARG A 37 3.24 3.09 -5.49
N VAL A 38 2.47 2.12 -5.99
CA VAL A 38 1.50 2.39 -7.06
C VAL A 38 0.35 3.26 -6.53
N MET A 39 -0.08 3.10 -5.28
CA MET A 39 -1.05 4.00 -4.64
C MET A 39 -0.51 5.44 -4.58
N ARG A 40 0.72 5.66 -4.12
CA ARG A 40 1.34 6.99 -4.09
C ARG A 40 1.40 7.64 -5.47
N ASP A 41 1.66 6.85 -6.52
CA ASP A 41 1.68 7.35 -7.90
C ASP A 41 0.30 7.84 -8.39
N LEU A 42 -0.81 7.51 -7.71
CA LEU A 42 -2.16 7.96 -8.03
C LEU A 42 -2.57 9.28 -7.36
N MET A 43 -1.89 9.68 -6.29
CA MET A 43 -2.31 10.77 -5.40
C MET A 43 -1.33 11.96 -5.42
N THR A 44 -1.73 13.10 -4.86
CA THR A 44 -0.78 14.20 -4.64
C THR A 44 0.14 13.89 -3.48
N THR A 45 1.27 14.61 -3.39
CA THR A 45 2.19 14.50 -2.25
C THR A 45 1.46 14.75 -0.94
N GLU A 46 0.64 15.79 -0.87
CA GLU A 46 -0.07 16.14 0.35
C GLU A 46 -1.07 15.06 0.77
N ALA A 47 -1.71 14.38 -0.18
CA ALA A 47 -2.57 13.24 0.11
C ALA A 47 -1.75 12.03 0.60
N ALA A 48 -0.62 11.75 -0.03
CA ALA A 48 0.30 10.68 0.39
C ALA A 48 0.87 10.92 1.80
N ASP A 49 1.26 12.15 2.12
CA ASP A 49 1.79 12.53 3.43
C ASP A 49 0.73 12.37 4.53
N ARG A 50 -0.54 12.65 4.23
CA ARG A 50 -1.63 12.44 5.19
C ARG A 50 -1.95 10.96 5.40
N VAL A 51 -1.85 10.11 4.36
CA VAL A 51 -1.94 8.64 4.49
C VAL A 51 -0.81 8.13 5.39
N GLU A 52 0.41 8.57 5.12
CA GLU A 52 1.60 8.22 5.89
C GLU A 52 1.48 8.56 7.37
N ALA A 53 0.92 9.73 7.69
CA ALA A 53 0.72 10.17 9.08
C ALA A 53 -0.16 9.19 9.88
N GLU A 54 -1.17 8.59 9.26
CA GLU A 54 -2.02 7.59 9.91
C GLU A 54 -1.36 6.20 9.92
N LEU A 55 -0.49 5.87 8.97
CA LEU A 55 0.30 4.64 9.02
C LEU A 55 1.45 4.67 10.06
N HIS A 56 1.68 5.83 10.68
CA HIS A 56 2.62 6.04 11.80
C HIS A 56 1.97 5.93 13.18
N GLU A 57 0.65 6.12 13.28
CA GLU A 57 -0.09 6.17 14.54
C GLU A 57 -1.13 5.05 14.57
N PRO A 58 -1.22 4.22 15.63
CA PRO A 58 -2.25 3.20 15.70
C PRO A 58 -3.64 3.85 15.66
N ALA A 59 -4.54 3.33 14.82
CA ALA A 59 -5.88 3.87 14.65
C ALA A 59 -6.73 3.86 15.93
N GLU A 60 -6.33 3.12 16.98
CA GLU A 60 -6.87 3.25 18.34
C GLU A 60 -5.78 2.99 19.42
N GLU A 61 -5.81 3.76 20.52
CA GLU A 61 -4.98 3.53 21.71
C GLU A 61 -5.38 2.20 22.38
N SER A 62 -4.78 1.09 21.96
CA SER A 62 -4.79 -0.14 22.76
C SER A 62 -3.65 -0.10 23.79
N ASP A 63 -3.90 -0.59 25.01
CA ASP A 63 -2.95 -0.56 26.14
C ASP A 63 -1.67 -1.42 25.92
N ASP A 64 -1.58 -2.16 24.82
CA ASP A 64 -0.47 -3.06 24.52
C ASP A 64 0.61 -2.36 23.66
N LYS A 65 1.50 -1.63 24.35
CA LYS A 65 2.59 -0.81 23.76
C LYS A 65 3.63 -1.60 22.94
N SER A 66 3.52 -2.92 22.82
CA SER A 66 4.38 -3.75 21.96
C SER A 66 3.94 -3.80 20.50
N LEU A 67 2.80 -3.20 20.15
CA LEU A 67 2.22 -3.19 18.80
C LEU A 67 2.15 -1.78 18.20
N GLN A 68 3.15 -0.92 18.47
CA GLN A 68 3.34 0.27 17.64
C GLN A 68 3.73 -0.20 16.23
N MET A 69 2.73 -0.44 15.38
CA MET A 69 2.94 -0.79 13.99
C MET A 69 3.46 0.46 13.28
N GLU A 70 4.63 0.37 12.66
CA GLU A 70 5.20 1.48 11.88
C GLU A 70 5.12 1.09 10.40
N ILE A 71 3.89 0.96 9.92
CA ILE A 71 3.58 0.56 8.54
C ILE A 71 4.08 1.61 7.55
N ALA A 72 4.26 2.85 8.01
CA ALA A 72 4.94 3.90 7.28
C ALA A 72 6.32 3.48 6.71
N ASP A 73 7.04 2.54 7.35
CA ASP A 73 8.28 1.99 6.77
C ASP A 73 8.03 1.26 5.44
N LEU A 74 6.94 0.48 5.36
CA LEU A 74 6.51 -0.18 4.13
C LEU A 74 5.98 0.85 3.14
N TRP A 75 5.33 1.91 3.64
CA TRP A 75 4.87 3.02 2.81
C TRP A 75 6.05 3.71 2.15
N HIS A 76 7.15 4.00 2.81
CA HIS A 76 8.24 4.77 2.18
C HIS A 76 8.99 4.08 1.04
N ASP A 77 8.86 2.75 0.88
CA ASP A 77 9.69 1.93 0.01
C ASP A 77 11.16 1.97 0.48
N THR A 78 11.73 0.81 0.84
CA THR A 78 13.09 0.72 1.42
C THR A 78 14.21 1.08 0.43
N ASN A 79 13.89 1.60 -0.76
CA ASN A 79 14.85 2.11 -1.73
C ASN A 79 15.28 3.58 -1.45
N PRO A 80 16.53 3.83 -1.01
CA PRO A 80 17.02 5.16 -0.61
C PRO A 80 17.06 6.20 -1.74
N LEU A 81 16.78 5.83 -2.99
CA LEU A 81 16.75 6.74 -4.15
C LEU A 81 15.43 7.51 -4.29
N VAL A 82 14.36 7.10 -3.61
CA VAL A 82 13.05 7.79 -3.62
C VAL A 82 12.78 8.63 -2.38
N GLY A 83 13.66 8.59 -1.36
CA GLY A 83 13.55 9.35 -0.11
C GLY A 83 13.60 10.88 -0.23
N PHE A 84 13.54 11.45 -1.44
CA PHE A 84 13.52 12.89 -1.66
C PHE A 84 12.81 13.31 -2.97
N LEU A 85 11.89 12.50 -3.50
CA LEU A 85 11.15 12.85 -4.73
C LEU A 85 9.70 13.22 -4.47
N SER A 86 9.47 14.39 -3.86
CA SER A 86 8.41 15.32 -4.28
C SER A 86 8.38 16.61 -3.44
N ARG A 87 9.24 17.59 -3.74
CA ARG A 87 8.90 19.00 -3.48
C ARG A 87 8.58 19.78 -4.76
N VAL A 88 8.71 19.13 -5.91
CA VAL A 88 8.49 19.73 -7.23
C VAL A 88 7.96 18.68 -8.23
N ARG A 89 7.10 17.75 -7.80
CA ARG A 89 6.28 17.01 -8.76
C ARG A 89 4.94 17.74 -8.84
N PRO A 90 4.62 18.42 -9.95
CA PRO A 90 3.30 19.02 -10.12
C PRO A 90 2.24 17.94 -9.89
N PRO A 91 1.08 18.27 -9.31
CA PRO A 91 -0.04 17.35 -9.31
C PRO A 91 -0.29 17.01 -10.79
N TRP A 92 -0.26 15.72 -11.13
CA TRP A 92 -0.62 15.25 -12.47
C TRP A 92 -2.13 15.36 -12.69
N GLN A 93 -2.75 16.44 -12.21
CA GLN A 93 -4.12 16.86 -12.44
C GLN A 93 -4.16 17.79 -13.66
N GLY A 94 -3.74 17.26 -14.80
CA GLY A 94 -4.05 17.82 -16.12
C GLY A 94 -4.98 16.85 -16.86
N PRO A 95 -5.92 17.33 -17.71
CA PRO A 95 -6.71 16.45 -18.54
C PRO A 95 -5.82 15.83 -19.63
N GLY A 96 -5.29 14.64 -19.37
CA GLY A 96 -4.69 13.75 -20.38
C GLY A 96 -3.31 13.15 -20.06
N ILE A 97 -3.15 11.89 -20.47
CA ILE A 97 -1.92 11.13 -20.81
C ILE A 97 -1.25 10.25 -19.71
N PHE A 98 -1.51 10.42 -18.41
CA PHE A 98 -0.91 9.55 -17.36
C PHE A 98 -1.89 8.94 -16.34
N LYS A 99 -3.15 8.74 -16.72
CA LYS A 99 -4.09 7.98 -15.87
C LYS A 99 -3.60 6.53 -15.78
N ILE A 100 -3.05 6.13 -14.63
CA ILE A 100 -2.94 4.72 -14.30
C ILE A 100 -4.38 4.21 -14.20
N ASP A 101 -4.83 3.50 -15.22
CA ASP A 101 -6.08 2.77 -15.18
C ASP A 101 -5.93 1.50 -14.31
N SER A 102 -7.04 0.83 -14.05
CA SER A 102 -7.03 -0.37 -13.21
C SER A 102 -6.16 -1.48 -13.78
N ASP A 103 -6.10 -1.63 -15.10
CA ASP A 103 -5.25 -2.62 -15.76
C ASP A 103 -3.77 -2.32 -15.52
N ARG A 104 -3.37 -1.04 -15.65
CA ARG A 104 -1.99 -0.59 -15.39
C ARG A 104 -1.64 -0.73 -13.92
N PHE A 105 -2.56 -0.46 -12.99
CA PHE A 105 -2.34 -0.66 -11.56
C PHE A 105 -2.04 -2.14 -11.26
N LEU A 106 -2.96 -3.03 -11.66
CA LEU A 106 -2.85 -4.46 -11.39
C LEU A 106 -1.66 -5.09 -12.12
N PHE A 107 -1.36 -4.61 -13.33
CA PHE A 107 -0.17 -5.01 -14.06
C PHE A 107 1.12 -4.62 -13.33
N ARG A 108 1.22 -3.39 -12.82
CA ARG A 108 2.40 -2.95 -12.06
C ARG A 108 2.58 -3.77 -10.79
N VAL A 109 1.51 -4.00 -10.03
CA VAL A 109 1.57 -4.85 -8.83
C VAL A 109 2.08 -6.26 -9.15
N ALA A 110 1.52 -6.91 -10.16
CA ALA A 110 1.92 -8.28 -10.52
C ALA A 110 3.36 -8.37 -11.03
N ASN A 111 3.82 -7.42 -11.84
CA ASN A 111 5.15 -7.48 -12.46
C ASN A 111 6.26 -6.92 -11.57
N GLU A 112 6.02 -5.84 -10.83
CA GLU A 112 7.01 -5.23 -9.95
C GLU A 112 7.17 -6.00 -8.64
N GLY A 113 6.11 -6.68 -8.18
CA GLY A 113 6.12 -7.51 -6.97
C GLY A 113 6.60 -8.95 -7.19
N GLY A 114 7.01 -9.32 -8.40
CA GLY A 114 7.51 -10.67 -8.68
C GLY A 114 6.48 -11.78 -8.43
N MET A 115 5.19 -11.47 -8.59
CA MET A 115 4.09 -12.35 -8.20
C MET A 115 4.15 -13.69 -8.94
N GLN A 116 3.94 -14.78 -8.21
CA GLN A 116 3.91 -16.12 -8.78
C GLN A 116 2.72 -16.27 -9.76
N PRO A 117 2.87 -16.94 -10.92
CA PRO A 117 1.84 -16.96 -11.97
C PRO A 117 0.48 -17.55 -11.56
N ASN A 118 0.44 -18.34 -10.50
CA ASN A 118 -0.75 -19.04 -9.99
C ASN A 118 -1.48 -18.27 -8.87
N VAL A 119 -0.97 -17.12 -8.45
CA VAL A 119 -1.59 -16.29 -7.40
C VAL A 119 -2.57 -15.30 -8.05
N ASP A 120 -3.74 -15.15 -7.45
CA ASP A 120 -4.74 -14.19 -7.92
C ASP A 120 -4.32 -12.76 -7.54
N ARG A 121 -3.99 -11.97 -8.55
CA ARG A 121 -3.54 -10.58 -8.38
C ARG A 121 -4.59 -9.69 -7.70
N GLU A 122 -5.87 -9.90 -7.95
CA GLU A 122 -6.94 -9.08 -7.34
C GLU A 122 -7.07 -9.44 -5.87
N GLN A 123 -7.00 -10.73 -5.53
CA GLN A 123 -7.02 -11.20 -4.15
C GLN A 123 -5.84 -10.67 -3.34
N VAL A 124 -4.65 -10.61 -3.94
CA VAL A 124 -3.47 -10.06 -3.27
C VAL A 124 -3.62 -8.56 -3.00
N VAL A 125 -4.07 -7.78 -3.98
CA VAL A 125 -4.32 -6.35 -3.80
C VAL A 125 -5.41 -6.14 -2.74
N LYS A 126 -6.46 -6.96 -2.76
CA LYS A 126 -7.54 -6.94 -1.78
C LYS A 126 -7.02 -7.20 -0.36
N ALA A 127 -6.15 -8.18 -0.17
CA ALA A 127 -5.52 -8.48 1.12
C ALA A 127 -4.70 -7.30 1.65
N VAL A 128 -3.90 -6.65 0.79
CA VAL A 128 -3.15 -5.44 1.18
C VAL A 128 -4.11 -4.31 1.56
N PHE A 129 -5.17 -4.10 0.78
CA PHE A 129 -6.17 -3.09 1.09
C PHE A 129 -6.90 -3.35 2.41
N SER A 130 -7.27 -4.60 2.67
CA SER A 130 -7.94 -4.98 3.91
C SER A 130 -7.04 -4.76 5.12
N ALA A 131 -5.77 -5.16 5.03
CA ALA A 131 -4.79 -4.87 6.09
C ALA A 131 -4.55 -3.37 6.26
N THR A 132 -4.53 -2.60 5.18
CA THR A 132 -4.30 -1.16 5.22
C THR A 132 -5.48 -0.42 5.87
N LYS A 133 -6.71 -0.81 5.57
CA LYS A 133 -7.90 -0.14 6.12
C LYS A 133 -8.03 -0.27 7.63
N ASP A 134 -7.58 -1.38 8.22
CA ASP A 134 -7.59 -1.57 9.68
C ASP A 134 -6.74 -0.51 10.41
N GLU A 135 -5.83 0.13 9.69
CA GLU A 135 -4.81 1.05 10.22
C GLU A 135 -5.15 2.51 9.89
N LEU A 136 -6.30 2.75 9.26
CA LEU A 136 -6.68 4.07 8.74
C LEU A 136 -8.03 4.51 9.29
N SER A 137 -8.15 5.82 9.52
CA SER A 137 -9.42 6.43 9.86
C SER A 137 -10.43 6.34 8.70
N PRO A 138 -11.75 6.41 8.98
CA PRO A 138 -12.76 6.46 7.92
C PRO A 138 -12.55 7.61 6.91
N GLU A 139 -12.08 8.78 7.37
CA GLU A 139 -11.76 9.92 6.52
C GLU A 139 -10.65 9.56 5.52
N ARG A 140 -9.60 8.88 5.98
CA ARG A 140 -8.50 8.46 5.11
C ARG A 140 -8.90 7.38 4.13
N ILE A 141 -9.75 6.45 4.55
CA ILE A 141 -10.29 5.40 3.68
C ILE A 141 -11.11 6.01 2.54
N GLU A 142 -11.94 7.01 2.82
CA GLU A 142 -12.71 7.74 1.81
C GLU A 142 -11.80 8.57 0.90
N GLU A 143 -10.81 9.26 1.45
CA GLU A 143 -9.86 10.05 0.65
C GLU A 143 -9.11 9.16 -0.34
N ILE A 144 -8.54 8.03 0.10
CA ILE A 144 -7.86 7.06 -0.76
C ILE A 144 -8.78 6.59 -1.89
N SER A 145 -10.03 6.23 -1.57
CA SER A 145 -11.00 5.75 -2.55
C SER A 145 -11.20 6.73 -3.71
N SER A 146 -11.16 8.04 -3.45
CA SER A 146 -11.30 9.08 -4.48
C SER A 146 -10.17 9.12 -5.51
N TRP A 147 -8.98 8.59 -5.17
CA TRP A 147 -7.81 8.52 -6.05
C TRP A 147 -7.76 7.24 -6.88
N LEU A 148 -8.47 6.19 -6.47
CA LEU A 148 -8.37 4.86 -7.10
C LEU A 148 -9.16 4.77 -8.41
N PRO A 149 -8.60 4.13 -9.47
CA PRO A 149 -9.31 3.88 -10.71
C PRO A 149 -10.40 2.82 -10.52
N ASP A 150 -11.44 2.86 -11.35
CA ASP A 150 -12.73 2.20 -11.10
C ASP A 150 -12.67 0.76 -10.54
N LYS A 151 -12.02 -0.18 -11.23
CA LYS A 151 -11.96 -1.58 -10.78
C LYS A 151 -11.08 -1.76 -9.52
N VAL A 152 -10.04 -0.94 -9.35
CA VAL A 152 -9.22 -0.94 -8.13
C VAL A 152 -10.00 -0.34 -6.97
N ARG A 153 -10.82 0.68 -7.22
CA ARG A 153 -11.74 1.25 -6.23
C ARG A 153 -12.78 0.23 -5.79
N GLN A 154 -13.31 -0.60 -6.70
CA GLN A 154 -14.18 -1.72 -6.34
C GLN A 154 -13.47 -2.73 -5.43
N ILE A 155 -12.24 -3.12 -5.77
CA ILE A 155 -11.43 -4.01 -4.92
C ILE A 155 -11.20 -3.37 -3.55
N TRP A 156 -10.92 -2.06 -3.50
CA TRP A 156 -10.81 -1.29 -2.26
C TRP A 156 -12.10 -1.35 -1.47
N GLU A 157 -13.25 -1.03 -2.04
CA GLU A 157 -14.55 -1.05 -1.34
C GLU A 157 -14.91 -2.43 -0.80
N GLU A 158 -14.58 -3.50 -1.51
CA GLU A 158 -14.87 -4.89 -1.10
C GLU A 158 -13.88 -5.48 -0.10
N ALA A 159 -12.73 -4.84 0.13
CA ALA A 159 -11.66 -5.28 1.03
C ALA A 159 -11.98 -5.03 2.51
#